data_AF-A0A971M4X5-F1
#
_entry.id   AF-A0A971M4X5-F1
#
_cell.length_a   1.000
_cell.length_b   1.000
_cell.length_c   1.000
_cell.angle_alpha   90.00
_cell.angle_beta   90.00
_cell.angle_gamma   90.00
#
_symmetry.space_group_name_H-M   'P 1'
#
loop_
_entity.id
_entity.type
_entity.pdbx_description
1 polymer ?
#
loop_
_entity_poly.entity_id
_entity_poly.type
_entity_poly.pdbx_seq_one_letter_code
_entity_poly.pdbx_strand_id
1 'polypeptide(L)'
;MPFLDHATGGLNADSIRALLPFSRALHYSDGEEIVVRGAESRYLYYVEKGILEVSHTIDNTRIIVAIIGPAGFFGEIGFFDGISRVRDIRAAEDSVVRVFDTASLDRLQQEDPVLYGDFVRAMARSICGKFRRILEEREPLTAYAASLSTGYRVLREARPIPSGLLHTREWQFISGLVEDFKASLFDLSYQLQNDGGSETPDRLQEQCFHVMDTFNDRLQEAALLLKDGEIADYLWGYAFKEIFPYFMRSRFAERAYYKPRGYAGDFQMMEMIYNNEPAGDGKLGKLMDAWCLESTAARAVRGRRAFLKEQLNILCEKRRSSANLIRIMNLACGSNRELFDFLITYPHTGLIAVLCIDADVQALEYTNRHVNVVPHSASVRLMNDNVVRWVLGRMRHNFGPQDIIYSAGLADYLDDRMCATLINRCHAHLEEGGALILGNFGHKNHNKAFLDQILQWRLIHRTEEDLKGIFAKTPFGANVAIKAEENGVNLFAIAVKTK
;
A
#
# COMPACT_ATOMS: atom_id res chain seq x y z
N MET A 1 -20.14 -0.59 31.14
CA MET A 1 -19.33 -1.83 31.08
C MET A 1 -19.34 -2.43 29.66
N PRO A 2 -18.51 -1.96 28.70
CA PRO A 2 -18.38 -2.60 27.38
C PRO A 2 -16.99 -3.21 27.12
N PHE A 3 -16.02 -3.10 28.05
CA PHE A 3 -14.62 -3.47 27.81
C PHE A 3 -14.28 -4.95 28.05
N LEU A 4 -15.16 -5.74 28.68
CA LEU A 4 -14.86 -7.13 29.09
C LEU A 4 -15.01 -8.17 27.97
N ASP A 5 -15.87 -7.92 26.97
CA ASP A 5 -16.30 -8.97 26.01
C ASP A 5 -15.23 -9.30 24.94
N HIS A 6 -14.23 -8.44 24.78
CA HIS A 6 -13.14 -8.67 23.81
C HIS A 6 -11.91 -9.36 24.41
N ALA A 7 -11.71 -9.32 25.73
CA ALA A 7 -10.48 -9.81 26.36
C ALA A 7 -10.43 -11.35 26.43
N THR A 8 -11.58 -12.01 26.52
CA THR A 8 -11.71 -13.46 26.68
C THR A 8 -11.95 -14.21 25.36
N GLY A 9 -11.96 -13.51 24.21
CA GLY A 9 -12.25 -14.11 22.91
C GLY A 9 -13.68 -14.65 22.76
N GLY A 10 -14.60 -14.25 23.65
CA GLY A 10 -15.99 -14.72 23.70
C GLY A 10 -16.22 -15.95 24.58
N LEU A 11 -15.26 -16.33 25.44
CA LEU A 11 -15.51 -17.31 26.51
C LEU A 11 -16.34 -16.67 27.62
N ASN A 12 -17.37 -17.39 28.08
CA ASN A 12 -18.17 -16.99 29.22
C ASN A 12 -17.44 -17.30 30.55
N ALA A 13 -17.96 -16.77 31.66
CA ALA A 13 -17.34 -16.94 32.98
C ALA A 13 -17.26 -18.41 33.43
N ASP A 14 -18.21 -19.26 33.01
CA ASP A 14 -18.23 -20.68 33.36
C ASP A 14 -17.12 -21.45 32.63
N SER A 15 -16.94 -21.21 31.32
CA SER A 15 -15.85 -21.78 30.53
C SER A 15 -14.49 -21.36 31.08
N ILE A 16 -14.33 -20.10 31.49
CA ILE A 16 -13.08 -19.63 32.12
C ILE A 16 -12.83 -20.37 33.43
N ARG A 17 -13.84 -20.50 34.30
CA ARG A 17 -13.71 -21.26 35.55
C ARG A 17 -13.33 -22.72 35.30
N ALA A 18 -13.89 -23.34 34.26
CA ALA A 18 -13.60 -24.71 33.86
C ALA A 18 -12.18 -24.88 33.29
N LEU A 19 -11.55 -23.82 32.77
CA LEU A 19 -10.17 -23.83 32.27
C LEU A 19 -9.12 -23.72 33.39
N LEU A 20 -9.44 -23.04 34.50
CA LEU A 20 -8.48 -22.79 35.58
C LEU A 20 -7.79 -24.06 36.14
N PRO A 21 -8.48 -25.21 36.33
CA PRO A 21 -7.86 -26.45 36.80
C PRO A 21 -6.76 -27.00 35.89
N PHE A 22 -6.75 -26.63 34.60
CA PHE A 22 -5.72 -27.04 33.65
C PHE A 22 -4.48 -26.15 33.70
N SER A 23 -4.48 -25.07 34.49
CA SER A 23 -3.41 -24.08 34.53
C SER A 23 -2.64 -24.06 35.86
N ARG A 24 -1.41 -23.55 35.83
CA ARG A 24 -0.62 -23.25 37.04
C ARG A 24 -0.79 -21.78 37.43
N ALA A 25 -1.05 -21.50 38.70
CA ALA A 25 -1.06 -20.13 39.22
C ALA A 25 0.35 -19.64 39.57
N LEU A 26 0.68 -18.44 39.12
CA LEU A 26 1.88 -17.69 39.49
C LEU A 26 1.45 -16.37 40.14
N HIS A 27 2.12 -16.01 41.22
CA HIS A 27 1.88 -14.80 41.98
C HIS A 27 3.03 -13.83 41.77
N TYR A 28 2.69 -12.57 41.49
CA TYR A 28 3.66 -11.51 41.26
C TYR A 28 3.31 -10.33 42.17
N SER A 29 4.32 -9.76 42.81
CA SER A 29 4.18 -8.56 43.63
C SER A 29 4.17 -7.30 42.76
N ASP A 30 3.64 -6.20 43.28
CA ASP A 30 3.75 -4.89 42.63
C ASP A 30 5.20 -4.60 42.20
N GLY A 31 5.38 -4.31 40.91
CA GLY A 31 6.65 -3.99 40.31
C GLY A 31 7.54 -5.20 40.01
N GLU A 32 7.07 -6.44 40.17
CA GLU A 32 7.82 -7.65 39.84
C GLU A 32 7.82 -7.92 38.33
N GLU A 33 8.97 -8.29 37.76
CA GLU A 33 9.08 -8.64 36.34
C GLU A 33 8.59 -10.06 36.09
N ILE A 34 7.78 -10.22 35.05
CA ILE A 34 7.32 -11.52 34.58
C ILE A 34 8.38 -12.05 33.60
N VAL A 35 9.34 -12.79 34.15
CA VAL A 35 10.46 -13.34 33.38
C VAL A 35 9.97 -14.50 32.49
N VAL A 36 9.87 -14.25 31.19
CA VAL A 36 9.69 -15.30 30.17
C VAL A 36 11.07 -15.92 29.89
N ARG A 37 11.41 -17.04 30.53
CA ARG A 37 12.74 -17.66 30.45
C ARG A 37 12.93 -18.48 29.16
N GLY A 38 13.89 -18.08 28.31
CA GLY A 38 14.54 -18.97 27.34
C GLY A 38 13.60 -19.81 26.47
N ALA A 39 13.96 -21.07 26.18
CA ALA A 39 13.25 -21.98 25.27
C ALA A 39 11.79 -22.35 25.66
N GLU A 40 11.20 -21.65 26.64
CA GLU A 40 9.83 -21.79 27.14
C GLU A 40 8.84 -20.82 26.44
N SER A 41 9.03 -20.51 25.15
CA SER A 41 8.13 -19.63 24.38
C SER A 41 6.75 -20.23 24.07
N ARG A 42 6.42 -21.38 24.67
CA ARG A 42 5.20 -22.16 24.44
C ARG A 42 4.23 -22.08 25.62
N TYR A 43 4.15 -20.91 26.24
CA TYR A 43 3.18 -20.66 27.31
C TYR A 43 2.16 -19.61 26.91
N LEU A 44 0.91 -19.90 27.23
CA LEU A 44 -0.21 -19.00 27.13
C LEU A 44 -0.58 -18.56 28.54
N TYR A 45 -0.84 -17.26 28.70
CA TYR A 45 -1.06 -16.65 30.00
C TYR A 45 -2.45 -16.05 30.09
N TYR A 46 -3.03 -16.09 31.29
CA TYR A 46 -4.31 -15.48 31.62
C TYR A 46 -4.19 -14.69 32.92
N VAL A 47 -4.60 -13.42 32.91
CA VAL A 47 -4.60 -12.57 34.11
C VAL A 47 -5.87 -12.86 34.91
N GLU A 48 -5.75 -13.61 36.00
CA GLU A 48 -6.88 -13.88 36.91
C GLU A 48 -7.16 -12.66 37.79
N LYS A 49 -6.10 -12.01 38.28
CA LYS A 49 -6.18 -10.80 39.11
C LYS A 49 -4.97 -9.91 38.85
N GLY A 50 -5.15 -8.60 38.98
CA GLY A 50 -4.07 -7.63 38.86
C GLY A 50 -3.99 -6.98 37.48
N ILE A 51 -3.00 -6.11 37.31
CA ILE A 51 -2.73 -5.39 36.07
C ILE A 51 -1.27 -5.61 35.69
N LEU A 52 -1.04 -5.94 34.41
CA LEU A 52 0.29 -6.10 33.84
C LEU A 52 0.60 -4.99 32.85
N GLU A 53 1.82 -4.48 32.87
CA GLU A 53 2.36 -3.55 31.91
C GLU A 53 3.30 -4.26 30.95
N VAL A 54 3.05 -4.11 29.66
CA VAL A 54 3.96 -4.51 28.59
C VAL A 54 4.74 -3.27 28.17
N SER A 55 6.06 -3.40 28.11
CA SER A 55 6.92 -2.28 27.77
C SER A 55 7.99 -2.65 26.75
N HIS A 56 8.55 -1.63 26.11
CA HIS A 56 9.67 -1.73 25.19
C HIS A 56 10.71 -0.69 25.57
N THR A 57 11.97 -1.11 25.75
CA THR A 57 13.06 -0.20 26.09
C THR A 57 13.82 0.18 24.81
N ILE A 58 13.85 1.48 24.49
CA ILE A 58 14.64 2.06 23.40
C ILE A 58 15.57 3.09 24.02
N ASP A 59 16.87 3.01 23.76
CA ASP A 59 17.86 4.00 24.22
C ASP A 59 17.74 4.35 25.73
N ASN A 60 17.65 3.33 26.58
CA ASN A 60 17.43 3.44 28.04
C ASN A 60 16.11 4.11 28.47
N THR A 61 15.19 4.38 27.55
CA THR A 61 13.85 4.90 27.86
C THR A 61 12.83 3.78 27.76
N ARG A 62 12.18 3.47 28.89
CA ARG A 62 11.11 2.45 28.96
C ARG A 62 9.79 3.07 28.48
N ILE A 63 9.24 2.50 27.41
CA ILE A 63 7.98 2.93 26.81
C ILE A 63 6.93 1.86 27.14
N ILE A 64 5.86 2.22 27.83
CA ILE A 64 4.72 1.31 28.05
C ILE A 64 3.94 1.22 26.74
N VAL A 65 3.83 0.01 26.19
CA VAL A 65 3.19 -0.24 24.89
C VAL A 65 1.77 -0.79 25.04
N ALA A 66 1.48 -1.47 26.15
CA ALA A 66 0.14 -1.98 26.43
C ALA A 66 -0.04 -2.25 27.92
N ILE A 67 -1.30 -2.23 28.37
CA ILE A 67 -1.72 -2.64 29.71
C ILE A 67 -2.67 -3.83 29.56
N ILE A 68 -2.46 -4.89 30.33
CA ILE A 68 -3.28 -6.11 30.33
C ILE A 68 -3.94 -6.21 31.71
N GLY A 69 -5.26 -6.04 31.74
CA GLY A 69 -6.06 -6.15 32.96
C GLY A 69 -6.62 -7.56 33.21
N PRO A 70 -7.38 -7.74 34.29
CA PRO A 70 -8.04 -9.01 34.62
C PRO A 70 -8.90 -9.53 33.48
N ALA A 71 -8.98 -10.86 33.39
CA ALA A 71 -9.62 -11.60 32.31
C ALA A 71 -8.99 -11.46 30.91
N GLY A 72 -7.76 -10.93 30.83
CA GLY A 72 -6.99 -10.84 29.59
C GLY A 72 -6.10 -12.06 29.33
N PHE A 73 -6.12 -12.56 28.09
CA PHE A 73 -5.13 -13.52 27.60
C PHE A 73 -3.98 -12.83 26.87
N PHE A 74 -2.75 -13.35 27.08
CA PHE A 74 -1.55 -12.92 26.37
C PHE A 74 -0.56 -14.07 26.15
N GLY A 75 0.34 -13.92 25.18
CA GLY A 75 1.29 -14.97 24.79
C GLY A 75 0.76 -15.96 23.76
N GLU A 76 -0.47 -15.77 23.27
CA GLU A 76 -1.12 -16.70 22.35
C GLU A 76 -0.40 -16.85 21.00
N ILE A 77 0.19 -15.78 20.45
CA ILE A 77 0.88 -15.86 19.16
C ILE A 77 2.12 -16.75 19.28
N GLY A 78 2.98 -16.47 20.27
CA GLY A 78 4.17 -17.28 20.54
C GLY A 78 3.86 -18.73 20.90
N PHE A 79 2.74 -18.95 21.60
CA PHE A 79 2.25 -20.28 21.93
C PHE A 79 1.92 -21.11 20.67
N PHE A 80 1.21 -20.53 19.69
CA PHE A 80 0.77 -21.25 18.48
C PHE A 80 1.81 -21.30 17.36
N ASP A 81 2.58 -20.23 17.15
CA ASP A 81 3.56 -20.16 16.06
C ASP A 81 4.94 -20.72 16.44
N GLY A 82 5.21 -20.84 17.75
CA GLY A 82 6.48 -21.34 18.27
C GLY A 82 7.69 -20.45 18.02
N ILE A 83 7.50 -19.23 17.49
CA ILE A 83 8.55 -18.32 17.04
C ILE A 83 8.48 -16.97 17.79
N SER A 84 7.27 -16.43 17.98
CA SER A 84 7.06 -15.06 18.43
C SER A 84 7.23 -14.92 19.95
N ARG A 85 7.81 -13.81 20.40
CA ARG A 85 8.17 -13.57 21.81
C ARG A 85 7.41 -12.37 22.36
N VAL A 86 6.76 -12.55 23.50
CA VAL A 86 6.29 -11.41 24.31
C VAL A 86 7.51 -10.79 24.97
N ARG A 87 7.65 -9.46 24.88
CA ARG A 87 8.80 -8.71 25.41
C ARG A 87 8.39 -7.93 26.66
N ASP A 88 9.31 -7.88 27.63
CA ASP A 88 9.32 -7.12 28.88
C ASP A 88 7.95 -6.81 29.51
N ILE A 89 7.47 -7.73 30.34
CA ILE A 89 6.21 -7.61 31.08
C ILE A 89 6.51 -7.43 32.57
N ARG A 90 5.77 -6.54 33.23
CA ARG A 90 5.86 -6.28 34.67
C ARG A 90 4.48 -6.22 35.30
N ALA A 91 4.36 -6.69 36.54
CA ALA A 91 3.15 -6.47 37.34
C ALA A 91 3.12 -5.00 37.80
N ALA A 92 2.04 -4.28 37.51
CA ALA A 92 1.81 -2.90 37.97
C ALA A 92 1.09 -2.84 39.33
N GLU A 93 0.64 -3.99 39.81
CA GLU A 93 0.08 -4.22 41.14
C GLU A 93 0.19 -5.73 41.47
N ASP A 94 -0.10 -6.11 42.71
CA ASP A 94 -0.14 -7.52 43.10
C ASP A 94 -1.07 -8.34 42.18
N SER A 95 -0.48 -9.27 41.43
CA SER A 95 -1.12 -9.95 40.31
C SER A 95 -1.07 -11.47 40.45
N VAL A 96 -2.13 -12.13 39.95
CA VAL A 96 -2.21 -13.58 39.81
C VAL A 96 -2.39 -13.92 38.34
N VAL A 97 -1.42 -14.64 37.79
CA VAL A 97 -1.38 -15.05 36.38
C VAL A 97 -1.45 -16.56 36.30
N ARG A 98 -2.36 -17.07 35.46
CA ARG A 98 -2.48 -18.48 35.14
C ARG A 98 -1.67 -18.80 33.89
N VAL A 99 -0.93 -19.90 33.94
CA VAL A 99 -0.06 -20.35 32.85
C VAL A 99 -0.55 -21.68 32.31
N PHE A 100 -0.71 -21.74 31.00
CA PHE A 100 -1.06 -22.92 30.22
C PHE A 100 0.13 -23.31 29.34
N ASP A 101 0.56 -24.57 29.46
CA ASP A 101 1.58 -25.16 28.60
C ASP A 101 0.98 -26.14 27.59
N THR A 102 1.81 -26.67 26.69
CA THR A 102 1.36 -27.65 25.70
C THR A 102 0.72 -28.88 26.36
N ALA A 103 1.31 -29.40 27.45
CA ALA A 103 0.77 -30.55 28.17
C ALA A 103 -0.60 -30.25 28.81
N SER A 104 -0.83 -29.02 29.25
CA SER A 104 -2.11 -28.55 29.79
C SER A 104 -3.19 -28.54 28.72
N LEU A 105 -2.85 -28.16 27.49
CA LEU A 105 -3.79 -28.24 26.36
C LEU A 105 -4.04 -29.67 25.90
N ASP A 106 -3.02 -30.53 25.90
CA ASP A 106 -3.19 -31.95 25.58
C ASP A 106 -4.13 -32.62 26.59
N ARG A 107 -3.99 -32.31 27.88
CA ARG A 107 -4.93 -32.77 28.92
C ARG A 107 -6.32 -32.21 28.72
N LEU A 108 -6.46 -30.90 28.47
CA LEU A 108 -7.75 -30.27 28.21
C LEU A 108 -8.45 -30.93 27.00
N GLN A 109 -7.70 -31.21 25.93
CA GLN A 109 -8.22 -31.87 24.73
C GLN A 109 -8.70 -33.31 25.02
N GLN A 110 -8.00 -34.03 25.89
CA GLN A 110 -8.36 -35.41 26.26
C GLN A 110 -9.52 -35.48 27.25
N GLU A 111 -9.53 -34.62 28.26
CA GLU A 111 -10.51 -34.64 29.36
C GLU A 111 -11.82 -33.93 28.99
N ASP A 112 -11.75 -32.81 28.26
CA ASP A 112 -12.93 -32.05 27.81
C ASP A 112 -12.73 -31.46 26.38
N PRO A 113 -12.97 -32.28 25.33
CA PRO A 113 -12.80 -31.86 23.94
C PRO A 113 -13.68 -30.68 23.52
N VAL A 114 -14.84 -30.51 24.16
CA VAL A 114 -15.78 -29.42 23.85
C VAL A 114 -15.22 -28.10 24.37
N LEU A 115 -14.79 -28.08 25.64
CA LEU A 115 -14.14 -26.93 26.24
C LEU A 115 -12.85 -26.56 25.50
N TYR A 116 -12.07 -27.55 25.07
CA TYR A 116 -10.90 -27.35 24.21
C TYR A 116 -11.27 -26.62 22.90
N GLY A 117 -12.32 -27.08 22.20
CA GLY A 117 -12.77 -26.48 20.95
C GLY A 117 -13.21 -25.02 21.12
N ASP A 118 -13.94 -24.72 22.19
CA ASP A 118 -14.35 -23.35 22.50
C ASP A 118 -13.17 -22.47 22.89
N PHE A 119 -12.20 -23.01 23.63
CA PHE A 119 -10.97 -22.33 23.99
C PHE A 119 -10.13 -21.96 22.75
N VAL A 120 -9.88 -22.91 21.85
CA VAL A 120 -9.13 -22.66 20.61
C VAL A 120 -9.85 -21.63 19.74
N ARG A 121 -11.18 -21.71 19.62
CA ARG A 121 -11.98 -20.73 18.87
C ARG A 121 -11.84 -19.33 19.48
N ALA A 122 -11.84 -19.21 20.81
CA ALA A 122 -11.67 -17.94 21.49
C ALA A 122 -10.27 -17.34 21.27
N MET A 123 -9.22 -18.18 21.30
CA MET A 123 -7.86 -17.75 21.00
C MET A 123 -7.72 -17.27 19.56
N ALA A 124 -8.28 -18.00 18.58
CA ALA A 124 -8.28 -17.59 17.18
C ALA A 124 -8.98 -16.23 16.99
N ARG A 125 -10.13 -16.02 17.64
CA ARG A 125 -10.84 -14.72 17.62
C ARG A 125 -10.01 -13.59 18.25
N SER A 126 -9.36 -13.87 19.39
CA SER A 126 -8.47 -12.91 20.06
C SER A 126 -7.33 -12.48 19.14
N ILE A 127 -6.66 -13.44 18.49
CA ILE A 127 -5.58 -13.19 17.52
C ILE A 127 -6.10 -12.33 16.36
N CYS A 128 -7.21 -12.72 15.73
CA CYS A 128 -7.80 -11.93 14.64
C CYS A 128 -8.20 -10.51 15.07
N GLY A 129 -8.70 -10.34 16.29
CA GLY A 129 -9.04 -9.03 16.86
C GLY A 129 -7.80 -8.15 17.06
N LYS A 130 -6.69 -8.71 17.56
CA LYS A 130 -5.41 -8.00 17.72
C LYS A 130 -4.83 -7.57 16.37
N PHE A 131 -4.87 -8.44 15.36
CA PHE A 131 -4.50 -8.06 13.98
C PHE A 131 -5.38 -6.93 13.42
N ARG A 132 -6.70 -6.97 13.68
CA ARG A 132 -7.60 -5.90 13.23
C ARG A 132 -7.29 -4.56 13.89
N ARG A 133 -6.96 -4.52 15.18
CA ARG A 133 -6.56 -3.28 15.87
C ARG A 133 -5.26 -2.69 15.32
N ILE A 134 -4.28 -3.54 14.99
CA ILE A 134 -3.06 -3.11 14.26
C ILE A 134 -3.41 -2.53 12.88
N LEU A 135 -4.49 -3.01 12.25
CA LEU A 135 -5.02 -2.44 11.02
C LEU A 135 -5.86 -1.16 11.26
N GLU A 136 -6.47 -0.97 12.44
CA GLU A 136 -7.27 0.20 12.82
C GLU A 136 -6.41 1.44 13.12
N GLU A 137 -5.16 1.29 13.58
CA GLU A 137 -4.16 2.37 13.62
C GLU A 137 -3.89 2.99 12.22
N ARG A 138 -4.40 2.36 11.14
CA ARG A 138 -4.36 2.87 9.77
C ARG A 138 -5.60 3.67 9.37
N GLU A 139 -6.53 4.01 10.27
CA GLU A 139 -7.75 4.77 9.94
C GLU A 139 -7.51 5.99 9.01
N PRO A 140 -6.49 6.85 9.24
CA PRO A 140 -6.20 7.97 8.34
C PRO A 140 -5.83 7.53 6.91
N LEU A 141 -5.08 6.44 6.78
CA LEU A 141 -4.65 5.83 5.53
C LEU A 141 -5.80 5.10 4.84
N THR A 142 -6.64 4.38 5.58
CA THR A 142 -7.84 3.72 5.03
C THR A 142 -8.85 4.74 4.53
N ALA A 143 -9.07 5.82 5.27
CA ALA A 143 -9.93 6.93 4.82
C ALA A 143 -9.36 7.65 3.60
N TYR A 144 -8.03 7.83 3.56
CA TYR A 144 -7.34 8.37 2.38
C TYR A 144 -7.48 7.44 1.17
N ALA A 145 -7.18 6.15 1.32
CA ALA A 145 -7.35 5.14 0.29
C ALA A 145 -8.79 5.06 -0.23
N ALA A 146 -9.78 5.10 0.68
CA ALA A 146 -11.19 5.18 0.30
C ALA A 146 -11.50 6.45 -0.52
N SER A 147 -10.89 7.59 -0.18
CA SER A 147 -11.04 8.83 -0.95
C SER A 147 -10.37 8.81 -2.33
N LEU A 148 -9.37 7.94 -2.53
CA LEU A 148 -8.73 7.70 -3.83
C LEU A 148 -9.40 6.57 -4.63
N SER A 149 -10.31 5.80 -4.01
CA SER A 149 -10.90 4.63 -4.64
C SER A 149 -11.88 5.03 -5.75
N THR A 150 -11.53 4.69 -6.98
CA THR A 150 -12.35 4.91 -8.17
C THR A 150 -13.34 3.76 -8.34
N GLY A 151 -14.38 3.73 -7.49
CA GLY A 151 -15.54 2.85 -7.66
C GLY A 151 -15.22 1.35 -7.61
N TYR A 152 -15.15 0.79 -6.41
CA TYR A 152 -15.01 -0.65 -6.21
C TYR A 152 -16.32 -1.37 -6.57
N ARG A 153 -16.33 -2.23 -7.60
CA ARG A 153 -17.41 -3.21 -7.79
C ARG A 153 -17.01 -4.52 -7.11
N VAL A 154 -17.44 -4.69 -5.86
CA VAL A 154 -17.35 -6.01 -5.19
C VAL A 154 -18.55 -6.84 -5.65
N LEU A 155 -18.32 -7.91 -6.40
CA LEU A 155 -19.30 -8.98 -6.52
C LEU A 155 -19.38 -9.68 -5.17
N ARG A 156 -20.38 -9.30 -4.35
CA ARG A 156 -20.56 -9.82 -2.98
C ARG A 156 -21.18 -11.22 -2.93
N GLU A 157 -21.72 -11.68 -4.06
CA GLU A 157 -22.47 -12.94 -4.15
C GLU A 157 -22.08 -13.71 -5.41
N ALA A 158 -21.99 -15.03 -5.29
CA ALA A 158 -21.83 -15.91 -6.44
C ALA A 158 -23.12 -15.86 -7.27
N ARG A 159 -23.01 -15.38 -8.51
CA ARG A 159 -24.15 -15.32 -9.44
C ARG A 159 -24.08 -16.46 -10.46
N PRO A 160 -25.22 -17.06 -10.85
CA PRO A 160 -25.23 -18.08 -11.90
C PRO A 160 -24.83 -17.47 -13.24
N ILE A 161 -24.15 -18.26 -14.07
CA ILE A 161 -23.78 -17.84 -15.43
C ILE A 161 -25.06 -17.57 -16.23
N PRO A 162 -25.22 -16.39 -16.86
CA PRO A 162 -26.39 -16.08 -17.68
C PRO A 162 -26.62 -17.12 -18.78
N SER A 163 -27.89 -17.51 -19.00
CA SER A 163 -28.26 -18.44 -20.07
C SER A 163 -27.87 -17.87 -21.43
N GLY A 164 -27.11 -18.64 -22.21
CA GLY A 164 -26.64 -18.23 -23.53
C GLY A 164 -25.30 -17.47 -23.55
N LEU A 165 -24.70 -17.16 -22.39
CA LEU A 165 -23.39 -16.50 -22.32
C LEU A 165 -22.33 -17.26 -23.14
N LEU A 166 -22.31 -18.58 -23.03
CA LEU A 166 -21.32 -19.44 -23.72
C LEU A 166 -21.41 -19.39 -25.26
N HIS A 167 -22.52 -18.89 -25.81
CA HIS A 167 -22.74 -18.78 -27.25
C HIS A 167 -22.43 -17.37 -27.78
N THR A 168 -22.07 -16.42 -26.93
CA THR A 168 -21.78 -15.05 -27.37
C THR A 168 -20.38 -14.94 -27.98
N ARG A 169 -20.19 -13.95 -28.86
CA ARG A 169 -18.88 -13.67 -29.48
C ARG A 169 -17.87 -13.22 -28.42
N GLU A 170 -18.34 -12.48 -27.43
CA GLU A 170 -17.57 -11.98 -26.30
C GLU A 170 -17.03 -13.15 -25.46
N TRP A 171 -17.85 -14.17 -25.18
CA TRP A 171 -17.39 -15.39 -24.51
C TRP A 171 -16.34 -16.12 -25.32
N GLN A 172 -16.59 -16.34 -26.62
CA GLN A 172 -15.62 -17.02 -27.50
C GLN A 172 -14.26 -16.30 -27.51
N PHE A 173 -14.28 -14.97 -27.58
CA PHE A 173 -13.07 -14.16 -27.54
C PHE A 173 -12.32 -14.29 -26.21
N ILE A 174 -13.02 -14.10 -25.08
CA ILE A 174 -12.40 -14.11 -23.74
C ILE A 174 -11.95 -15.51 -23.35
N SER A 175 -12.76 -16.54 -23.63
CA SER A 175 -12.37 -17.92 -23.39
C SER A 175 -11.14 -18.30 -24.22
N GLY A 176 -11.09 -17.92 -25.49
CA GLY A 176 -9.89 -18.14 -26.32
C GLY A 176 -8.66 -17.44 -25.75
N LEU A 177 -8.79 -16.17 -25.37
CA LEU A 177 -7.71 -15.40 -24.73
C LEU A 177 -7.16 -16.12 -23.50
N VAL A 178 -8.04 -16.58 -22.61
CA VAL A 178 -7.69 -17.26 -21.36
C VAL A 178 -7.03 -18.62 -21.64
N GLU A 179 -7.60 -19.44 -22.52
CA GLU A 179 -7.05 -20.77 -22.82
C GLU A 179 -5.70 -20.69 -23.53
N ASP A 180 -5.54 -19.78 -24.50
CA ASP A 180 -4.27 -19.59 -25.22
C ASP A 180 -3.15 -19.12 -24.29
N PHE A 181 -3.46 -18.21 -23.36
CA PHE A 181 -2.54 -17.77 -22.32
C PHE A 181 -2.14 -18.91 -21.38
N LYS A 182 -3.12 -19.67 -20.87
CA LYS A 182 -2.86 -20.82 -19.97
C LYS A 182 -2.01 -21.88 -20.65
N ALA A 183 -2.31 -22.22 -21.91
CA ALA A 183 -1.54 -23.20 -22.67
C ALA A 183 -0.09 -22.75 -22.85
N SER A 184 0.11 -21.49 -23.26
CA SER A 184 1.45 -20.91 -23.46
C SER A 184 2.26 -20.87 -22.16
N LEU A 185 1.64 -20.49 -21.03
CA LEU A 185 2.30 -20.49 -19.73
C LEU A 185 2.55 -21.89 -19.18
N PHE A 186 1.69 -22.86 -19.48
CA PHE A 186 1.92 -24.25 -19.10
C PHE A 186 3.18 -24.79 -19.79
N ASP A 187 3.31 -24.60 -21.10
CA ASP A 187 4.48 -25.01 -21.87
C ASP A 187 5.76 -24.32 -21.40
N LEU A 188 5.69 -23.01 -21.15
CA LEU A 188 6.81 -22.25 -20.58
C LEU A 188 7.18 -22.76 -19.19
N SER A 189 6.20 -22.98 -18.31
CA SER A 189 6.43 -23.49 -16.96
C SER A 189 7.08 -24.89 -17.00
N TYR A 190 6.65 -25.76 -17.91
CA TYR A 190 7.25 -27.08 -18.10
C TYR A 190 8.71 -26.98 -18.54
N GLN A 191 9.03 -26.08 -19.48
CA GLN A 191 10.41 -25.83 -19.90
C GLN A 191 11.27 -25.28 -18.74
N LEU A 192 10.75 -24.34 -17.96
CA LEU A 192 11.44 -23.76 -16.80
C LEU A 192 11.69 -24.79 -15.68
N GLN A 193 10.80 -25.77 -15.50
CA GLN A 193 10.97 -26.84 -14.52
C GLN A 193 12.04 -27.86 -14.93
N ASN A 194 12.15 -28.14 -16.23
CA ASN A 194 13.18 -29.05 -16.76
C ASN A 194 14.56 -28.38 -16.87
N ASP A 195 14.61 -27.05 -16.75
CA ASP A 195 15.86 -26.31 -16.71
C ASP A 195 16.46 -26.34 -15.30
N GLY A 196 17.57 -27.06 -15.13
CA GLY A 196 18.28 -27.20 -13.85
C GLY A 196 19.19 -26.01 -13.48
N GLY A 197 19.32 -25.00 -14.36
CA GLY A 197 20.14 -23.82 -14.10
C GLY A 197 19.60 -22.95 -12.95
N SER A 198 20.49 -22.20 -12.29
CA SER A 198 20.08 -21.22 -11.26
C SER A 198 19.46 -19.96 -11.87
N GLU A 199 19.90 -19.60 -13.08
CA GLU A 199 19.42 -18.45 -13.85
C GLU A 199 18.51 -18.91 -14.99
N THR A 200 17.54 -18.06 -15.36
CA THR A 200 16.64 -18.35 -16.46
C THR A 200 17.33 -18.02 -17.78
N PRO A 201 17.39 -18.94 -18.76
CA PRO A 201 17.95 -18.67 -20.08
C PRO A 201 17.22 -17.52 -20.81
N ASP A 202 17.96 -16.68 -21.53
CA ASP A 202 17.42 -15.55 -22.31
C ASP A 202 16.27 -15.95 -23.23
N ARG A 203 16.39 -17.10 -23.92
CA ARG A 203 15.34 -17.65 -24.79
C ARG A 203 14.00 -17.83 -24.05
N LEU A 204 14.02 -18.31 -22.80
CA LEU A 204 12.80 -18.52 -22.01
C LEU A 204 12.25 -17.20 -21.46
N GLN A 205 13.13 -16.23 -21.20
CA GLN A 205 12.72 -14.88 -20.85
C GLN A 205 12.02 -14.19 -22.04
N GLU A 206 12.61 -14.23 -23.24
CA GLU A 206 12.02 -13.70 -24.47
C GLU A 206 10.68 -14.37 -24.78
N GLN A 207 10.60 -15.69 -24.63
CA GLN A 207 9.35 -16.44 -24.78
C GLN A 207 8.29 -15.96 -23.77
N CYS A 208 8.67 -15.77 -22.50
CA CYS A 208 7.74 -15.24 -21.50
C CYS A 208 7.24 -13.85 -21.86
N PHE A 209 8.13 -12.94 -22.24
CA PHE A 209 7.75 -11.58 -22.61
C PHE A 209 6.80 -11.59 -23.82
N HIS A 210 7.08 -12.40 -24.83
CA HIS A 210 6.20 -12.55 -25.98
C HIS A 210 4.79 -13.05 -25.62
N VAL A 211 4.69 -14.04 -24.73
CA VAL A 211 3.39 -14.53 -24.24
C VAL A 211 2.64 -13.44 -23.49
N MET A 212 3.34 -12.69 -22.64
CA MET A 212 2.75 -11.64 -21.81
C MET A 212 2.33 -10.41 -22.62
N ASP A 213 3.12 -10.02 -23.62
CA ASP A 213 2.79 -8.95 -24.56
C ASP A 213 1.57 -9.32 -25.40
N THR A 214 1.55 -10.53 -25.97
CA THR A 214 0.40 -11.04 -26.73
C THR A 214 -0.87 -11.06 -25.88
N PHE A 215 -0.76 -11.50 -24.63
CA PHE A 215 -1.86 -11.49 -23.68
C PHE A 215 -2.36 -10.07 -23.37
N ASN A 216 -1.43 -9.13 -23.12
CA ASN A 216 -1.76 -7.74 -22.86
C ASN A 216 -2.44 -7.07 -24.07
N ASP A 217 -1.97 -7.33 -25.29
CA ASP A 217 -2.58 -6.84 -26.53
C ASP A 217 -4.04 -7.31 -26.64
N ARG A 218 -4.27 -8.61 -26.41
CA ARG A 218 -5.62 -9.18 -26.45
C ARG A 218 -6.50 -8.68 -25.30
N LEU A 219 -5.94 -8.36 -24.14
CA LEU A 219 -6.69 -7.69 -23.06
C LEU A 219 -7.15 -6.29 -23.47
N GLN A 220 -6.35 -5.55 -24.23
CA GLN A 220 -6.74 -4.24 -24.74
C GLN A 220 -7.87 -4.36 -25.76
N GLU A 221 -7.80 -5.35 -26.66
CA GLU A 221 -8.89 -5.69 -27.58
C GLU A 221 -10.17 -6.08 -26.84
N ALA A 222 -10.05 -6.92 -25.79
CA ALA A 222 -11.16 -7.28 -24.92
C ALA A 222 -11.82 -6.06 -24.29
N ALA A 223 -11.04 -5.06 -23.84
CA ALA A 223 -11.57 -3.83 -23.27
C ALA A 223 -12.36 -2.97 -24.25
N LEU A 224 -12.05 -3.04 -25.55
CA LEU A 224 -12.84 -2.38 -26.61
C LEU A 224 -14.12 -3.15 -26.94
N LEU A 225 -14.08 -4.48 -26.85
CA LEU A 225 -15.21 -5.37 -27.11
C LEU A 225 -16.23 -5.34 -25.96
N LEU A 226 -15.76 -5.44 -24.73
CA LEU A 226 -16.57 -5.53 -23.52
C LEU A 226 -16.99 -4.14 -23.02
N LYS A 227 -18.11 -3.64 -23.56
CA LYS A 227 -18.77 -2.43 -23.04
C LYS A 227 -19.39 -2.67 -21.67
N ASP A 228 -19.47 -1.61 -20.85
CA ASP A 228 -20.06 -1.67 -19.51
C ASP A 228 -21.44 -2.34 -19.51
N GLY A 229 -21.61 -3.35 -18.66
CA GLY A 229 -22.84 -4.12 -18.53
C GLY A 229 -22.64 -5.42 -17.75
N GLU A 230 -23.73 -6.08 -17.36
CA GLU A 230 -23.64 -7.28 -16.53
C GLU A 230 -22.83 -8.41 -17.19
N ILE A 231 -22.97 -8.61 -18.51
CA ILE A 231 -22.22 -9.63 -19.26
C ILE A 231 -20.70 -9.37 -19.19
N ALA A 232 -20.29 -8.11 -19.33
CA ALA A 232 -18.88 -7.74 -19.24
C ALA A 232 -18.31 -8.04 -17.84
N ASP A 233 -19.08 -7.78 -16.77
CA ASP A 233 -18.66 -8.10 -15.41
C ASP A 233 -18.43 -9.61 -15.21
N TYR A 234 -19.28 -10.47 -15.78
CA TYR A 234 -19.06 -11.94 -15.75
C TYR A 234 -17.80 -12.36 -16.50
N LEU A 235 -17.58 -11.81 -17.70
CA LEU A 235 -16.46 -12.17 -18.56
C LEU A 235 -15.12 -11.70 -17.98
N TRP A 236 -15.07 -10.49 -17.42
CA TRP A 236 -13.91 -10.01 -16.68
C TRP A 236 -13.66 -10.82 -15.42
N GLY A 237 -14.71 -11.21 -14.69
CA GLY A 237 -14.60 -12.09 -13.52
C GLY A 237 -14.05 -13.49 -13.87
N TYR A 238 -14.50 -14.07 -14.98
CA TYR A 238 -13.98 -15.33 -15.50
C TYR A 238 -12.49 -15.21 -15.86
N ALA A 239 -12.14 -14.22 -16.69
CA ALA A 239 -10.75 -13.98 -17.07
C ALA A 239 -9.87 -13.79 -15.84
N PHE A 240 -10.25 -12.88 -14.94
CA PHE A 240 -9.52 -12.64 -13.69
C PHE A 240 -9.29 -13.95 -12.92
N LYS A 241 -10.34 -14.73 -12.66
CA LYS A 241 -10.24 -15.97 -11.87
C LYS A 241 -9.23 -16.96 -12.46
N GLU A 242 -9.27 -17.17 -13.77
CA GLU A 242 -8.44 -18.17 -14.45
C GLU A 242 -6.97 -17.75 -14.55
N ILE A 243 -6.71 -16.44 -14.62
CA ILE A 243 -5.38 -15.88 -14.88
C ILE A 243 -4.68 -15.47 -13.56
N PHE A 244 -5.46 -15.16 -12.52
CA PHE A 244 -4.99 -14.71 -11.21
C PHE A 244 -3.83 -15.55 -10.61
N PRO A 245 -3.88 -16.90 -10.59
CA PRO A 245 -2.83 -17.70 -9.96
C PRO A 245 -1.44 -17.48 -10.56
N TYR A 246 -1.36 -17.15 -11.85
CA TYR A 246 -0.09 -16.88 -12.52
C TYR A 246 0.45 -15.52 -12.10
N PHE A 247 -0.36 -14.47 -12.18
CA PHE A 247 0.07 -13.11 -11.84
C PHE A 247 0.42 -12.95 -10.36
N MET A 248 -0.21 -13.69 -9.45
CA MET A 248 0.15 -13.64 -8.02
C MET A 248 1.53 -14.22 -7.71
N ARG A 249 2.23 -14.79 -8.69
CA ARG A 249 3.64 -15.14 -8.57
C ARG A 249 4.57 -13.94 -8.75
N SER A 250 4.09 -12.83 -9.30
CA SER A 250 4.82 -11.56 -9.37
C SER A 250 4.58 -10.74 -8.11
N ARG A 251 5.65 -10.21 -7.50
CA ARG A 251 5.55 -9.32 -6.34
C ARG A 251 4.94 -7.98 -6.70
N PHE A 252 5.24 -7.45 -7.88
CA PHE A 252 4.58 -6.29 -8.44
C PHE A 252 3.06 -6.49 -8.51
N ALA A 253 2.61 -7.56 -9.18
CA ALA A 253 1.19 -7.79 -9.39
C ALA A 253 0.46 -8.09 -8.07
N GLU A 254 1.05 -8.92 -7.20
CA GLU A 254 0.55 -9.21 -5.86
C GLU A 254 0.32 -7.91 -5.06
N ARG A 255 1.35 -7.05 -4.98
CA ARG A 255 1.25 -5.82 -4.19
C ARG A 255 0.23 -4.85 -4.79
N ALA A 256 0.21 -4.68 -6.10
CA ALA A 256 -0.76 -3.82 -6.78
C ALA A 256 -2.20 -4.28 -6.53
N TYR A 257 -2.42 -5.59 -6.54
CA TYR A 257 -3.74 -6.17 -6.32
C TYR A 257 -4.18 -6.06 -4.85
N TYR A 258 -3.37 -6.55 -3.91
CA TYR A 258 -3.73 -6.59 -2.48
C TYR A 258 -3.75 -5.23 -1.81
N LYS A 259 -3.03 -4.24 -2.38
CA LYS A 259 -3.00 -2.86 -1.89
C LYS A 259 -2.75 -2.81 -0.38
N PRO A 260 -1.57 -3.24 0.12
CA PRO A 260 -1.32 -3.36 1.56
C PRO A 260 -1.55 -2.07 2.35
N ARG A 261 -1.53 -0.91 1.67
CA ARG A 261 -1.77 0.43 2.22
C ARG A 261 -3.13 1.04 1.83
N GLY A 262 -4.00 0.24 1.21
CA GLY A 262 -5.35 0.60 0.80
C GLY A 262 -5.48 1.07 -0.65
N TYR A 263 -4.40 1.44 -1.32
CA TYR A 263 -4.37 1.82 -2.74
C TYR A 263 -3.14 1.23 -3.43
N ALA A 264 -3.19 1.08 -4.77
CA ALA A 264 -2.17 0.34 -5.52
C ALA A 264 -0.88 1.14 -5.74
N GLY A 265 -1.00 2.43 -6.02
CA GLY A 265 0.14 3.33 -6.25
C GLY A 265 0.83 3.82 -4.99
N ASP A 266 0.93 3.00 -3.95
CA ASP A 266 1.58 3.37 -2.69
C ASP A 266 3.10 3.52 -2.82
N PHE A 267 3.75 4.17 -1.83
CA PHE A 267 5.17 4.50 -1.97
C PHE A 267 6.07 3.27 -2.12
N GLN A 268 5.73 2.13 -1.54
CA GLN A 268 6.54 0.91 -1.67
C GLN A 268 6.35 0.29 -3.06
N MET A 269 5.17 0.41 -3.67
CA MET A 269 5.00 0.09 -5.09
C MET A 269 5.90 0.98 -5.97
N MET A 270 5.96 2.28 -5.67
CA MET A 270 6.87 3.19 -6.39
C MET A 270 8.33 2.79 -6.19
N GLU A 271 8.75 2.47 -4.97
CA GLU A 271 10.12 2.00 -4.69
C GLU A 271 10.45 0.71 -5.44
N MET A 272 9.52 -0.25 -5.56
CA MET A 272 9.71 -1.45 -6.37
C MET A 272 9.94 -1.10 -7.85
N ILE A 273 9.13 -0.18 -8.40
CA ILE A 273 9.26 0.28 -9.78
C ILE A 273 10.59 1.01 -10.02
N TYR A 274 11.04 1.81 -9.05
CA TYR A 274 12.31 2.52 -9.12
C TYR A 274 13.51 1.60 -9.01
N ASN A 275 13.43 0.56 -8.16
CA ASN A 275 14.51 -0.41 -7.98
C ASN A 275 14.67 -1.29 -9.22
N ASN A 276 13.57 -1.60 -9.92
CA ASN A 276 13.56 -2.39 -11.16
C ASN A 276 14.22 -3.78 -11.03
N GLU A 277 14.10 -4.41 -9.86
CA GLU A 277 14.64 -5.74 -9.59
C GLU A 277 13.50 -6.76 -9.44
N PRO A 278 13.40 -7.77 -10.33
CA PRO A 278 12.38 -8.79 -10.25
C PRO A 278 12.53 -9.68 -9.00
N ALA A 279 11.46 -9.82 -8.23
CA ALA A 279 11.45 -10.53 -6.95
C ALA A 279 10.32 -11.59 -6.84
N GLY A 280 9.73 -11.99 -7.97
CA GLY A 280 8.65 -12.98 -8.03
C GLY A 280 9.04 -14.40 -7.58
N ASP A 281 8.02 -15.23 -7.34
CA ASP A 281 8.14 -16.59 -6.80
C ASP A 281 8.52 -17.64 -7.86
N GLY A 282 9.70 -18.24 -7.67
CA GLY A 282 10.33 -19.16 -8.61
C GLY A 282 10.72 -18.48 -9.94
N LYS A 283 11.24 -19.27 -10.89
CA LYS A 283 11.68 -18.74 -12.20
C LYS A 283 10.55 -18.05 -12.96
N LEU A 284 9.37 -18.67 -13.02
CA LEU A 284 8.21 -18.09 -13.70
C LEU A 284 7.77 -16.78 -13.04
N GLY A 285 7.70 -16.74 -11.70
CA GLY A 285 7.33 -15.52 -10.98
C GLY A 285 8.30 -14.37 -11.25
N LYS A 286 9.62 -14.63 -11.25
CA LYS A 286 10.63 -13.62 -11.61
C LYS A 286 10.44 -13.07 -13.02
N LEU A 287 10.16 -13.92 -14.01
CA LEU A 287 9.90 -13.46 -15.38
C LEU A 287 8.63 -12.60 -15.49
N MET A 288 7.55 -13.03 -14.85
CA MET A 288 6.30 -12.26 -14.81
C MET A 288 6.47 -10.91 -14.11
N ASP A 289 7.26 -10.90 -13.03
CA ASP A 289 7.59 -9.69 -12.29
C ASP A 289 8.44 -8.72 -13.12
N ALA A 290 9.44 -9.25 -13.83
CA ALA A 290 10.25 -8.48 -14.78
C ALA A 290 9.39 -7.85 -15.87
N TRP A 291 8.45 -8.60 -16.45
CA TRP A 291 7.52 -8.06 -17.43
C TRP A 291 6.66 -6.92 -16.86
N CYS A 292 6.14 -7.07 -15.64
CA CYS A 292 5.38 -6.00 -14.98
C CYS A 292 6.23 -4.74 -14.76
N LEU A 293 7.49 -4.92 -14.36
CA LEU A 293 8.45 -3.84 -14.14
C LEU A 293 8.87 -3.15 -15.45
N GLU A 294 8.82 -3.84 -16.58
CA GLU A 294 9.09 -3.28 -17.91
C GLU A 294 7.83 -2.80 -18.66
N SER A 295 6.66 -2.89 -18.02
CA SER A 295 5.41 -2.35 -18.56
C SER A 295 5.54 -0.85 -18.89
N THR A 296 4.78 -0.39 -19.89
CA THR A 296 4.75 1.02 -20.29
C THR A 296 4.42 1.95 -19.12
N ALA A 297 3.53 1.51 -18.22
CA ALA A 297 3.20 2.25 -17.00
C ALA A 297 4.36 2.32 -16.00
N ALA A 298 5.07 1.22 -15.75
CA ALA A 298 6.21 1.20 -14.83
C ALA A 298 7.39 2.02 -15.37
N ARG A 299 7.68 1.90 -16.68
CA ARG A 299 8.65 2.77 -17.36
C ARG A 299 8.30 4.24 -17.24
N ALA A 300 7.03 4.61 -17.41
CA ALA A 300 6.55 5.98 -17.24
C ALA A 300 6.73 6.51 -15.81
N VAL A 301 6.56 5.66 -14.79
CA VAL A 301 6.84 6.02 -13.39
C VAL A 301 8.33 6.34 -13.20
N ARG A 302 9.24 5.52 -13.77
CA ARG A 302 10.68 5.81 -13.76
C ARG A 302 11.01 7.10 -14.52
N GLY A 303 10.46 7.29 -15.73
CA GLY A 303 10.64 8.50 -16.53
C GLY A 303 10.13 9.77 -15.83
N ARG A 304 9.00 9.68 -15.13
CA ARG A 304 8.45 10.75 -14.27
C ARG A 304 9.44 11.23 -13.22
N ARG A 305 10.17 10.33 -12.56
CA ARG A 305 11.16 10.67 -11.52
C ARG A 305 12.28 11.55 -12.12
N ALA A 306 12.80 11.15 -13.28
CA ALA A 306 13.80 11.93 -14.01
C ALA A 306 13.25 13.28 -14.51
N PHE A 307 12.01 13.29 -15.03
CA PHE A 307 11.35 14.50 -15.50
C PHE A 307 11.16 15.54 -14.38
N LEU A 308 10.65 15.12 -13.22
CA LEU A 308 10.40 16.01 -12.08
C LEU A 308 11.71 16.59 -11.52
N LYS A 309 12.77 15.78 -11.42
CA LYS A 309 14.12 16.27 -11.09
C LYS A 309 14.51 17.44 -11.99
N GLU A 310 14.38 17.27 -13.31
CA GLU A 310 14.76 18.30 -14.28
C GLU A 310 13.88 19.55 -14.17
N GLN A 311 12.57 19.39 -13.98
CA GLN A 311 11.69 20.56 -13.80
C GLN A 311 11.98 21.33 -12.50
N LEU A 312 12.30 20.63 -11.41
CA LEU A 312 12.71 21.28 -10.16
C LEU A 312 13.99 22.10 -10.36
N ASN A 313 14.98 21.55 -11.09
CA ASN A 313 16.20 22.26 -11.45
C ASN A 313 15.92 23.54 -12.25
N ILE A 314 15.13 23.44 -13.32
CA ILE A 314 14.76 24.58 -14.19
C ILE A 314 14.03 25.67 -13.38
N LEU A 315 13.07 25.29 -12.54
CA LEU A 315 12.27 26.26 -11.78
C LEU A 315 13.09 26.93 -10.67
N CYS A 316 13.94 26.18 -9.97
CA CYS A 316 14.82 26.75 -8.95
C CYS A 316 15.83 27.72 -9.56
N GLU A 317 16.43 27.40 -10.71
CA GLU A 317 17.38 28.31 -11.36
C GLU A 317 16.72 29.62 -11.81
N LYS A 318 15.47 29.57 -12.31
CA LYS A 318 14.70 30.78 -12.62
C LYS A 318 14.45 31.66 -11.40
N ARG A 319 14.19 31.06 -10.23
CA ARG A 319 13.92 31.78 -8.98
C ARG A 319 15.17 32.31 -8.28
N ARG A 320 16.33 31.67 -8.50
CA ARG A 320 17.61 32.03 -7.88
C ARG A 320 18.01 33.50 -8.03
N SER A 321 17.62 34.13 -9.14
CA SER A 321 17.87 35.54 -9.43
C SER A 321 17.30 36.52 -8.39
N SER A 322 16.41 36.05 -7.49
CA SER A 322 15.68 36.87 -6.52
C SER A 322 16.35 36.98 -5.13
N ALA A 323 17.50 36.32 -4.90
CA ALA A 323 18.24 36.26 -3.62
C ALA A 323 17.45 35.77 -2.37
N ASN A 324 16.23 35.27 -2.55
CA ASN A 324 15.37 34.77 -1.48
C ASN A 324 15.41 33.24 -1.38
N LEU A 325 15.02 32.73 -0.21
CA LEU A 325 14.77 31.30 0.03
C LEU A 325 13.69 30.80 -0.93
N ILE A 326 13.98 29.75 -1.69
CA ILE A 326 13.06 29.10 -2.63
C ILE A 326 12.23 28.07 -1.88
N ARG A 327 10.91 28.27 -1.82
CA ARG A 327 9.97 27.42 -1.09
C ARG A 327 9.28 26.42 -2.01
N ILE A 328 9.45 25.13 -1.72
CA ILE A 328 8.90 24.03 -2.51
C ILE A 328 7.91 23.24 -1.66
N MET A 329 6.73 22.95 -2.20
CA MET A 329 5.74 22.07 -1.56
C MET A 329 5.47 20.85 -2.42
N ASN A 330 5.76 19.65 -1.90
CA ASN A 330 5.46 18.36 -2.54
C ASN A 330 4.21 17.74 -1.89
N LEU A 331 3.16 17.55 -2.68
CA LEU A 331 1.86 17.03 -2.23
C LEU A 331 1.68 15.56 -2.59
N ALA A 332 1.29 14.73 -1.61
CA ALA A 332 1.27 13.28 -1.72
C ALA A 332 2.66 12.77 -2.15
N CYS A 333 3.65 13.12 -1.34
CA CYS A 333 5.06 13.09 -1.73
C CYS A 333 5.68 11.69 -1.83
N GLY A 334 5.02 10.65 -1.30
CA GLY A 334 5.56 9.29 -1.28
C GLY A 334 6.97 9.25 -0.69
N SER A 335 7.89 8.57 -1.38
CA SER A 335 9.28 8.43 -0.95
C SER A 335 10.18 9.63 -1.29
N ASN A 336 9.70 10.64 -2.04
CA ASN A 336 10.44 11.84 -2.45
C ASN A 336 11.70 11.59 -3.32
N ARG A 337 11.81 10.45 -4.00
CA ARG A 337 13.02 10.08 -4.75
C ARG A 337 13.45 11.15 -5.76
N GLU A 338 12.50 11.72 -6.48
CA GLU A 338 12.71 12.80 -7.45
C GLU A 338 13.28 14.08 -6.82
N LEU A 339 12.85 14.41 -5.59
CA LEU A 339 13.34 15.58 -4.87
C LEU A 339 14.81 15.40 -4.50
N PHE A 340 15.18 14.24 -3.97
CA PHE A 340 16.55 13.99 -3.52
C PHE A 340 17.51 13.77 -4.68
N ASP A 341 17.04 13.23 -5.81
CA ASP A 341 17.80 13.23 -7.07
C ASP A 341 18.10 14.64 -7.57
N PHE A 342 17.20 15.60 -7.32
CA PHE A 342 17.43 17.01 -7.59
C PHE A 342 18.43 17.59 -6.59
N LEU A 343 18.17 17.45 -5.29
CA LEU A 343 19.00 18.04 -4.22
C LEU A 343 20.46 17.58 -4.27
N ILE A 344 20.73 16.31 -4.60
CA ILE A 344 22.11 15.80 -4.72
C ILE A 344 22.89 16.44 -5.87
N THR A 345 22.21 16.94 -6.90
CA THR A 345 22.85 17.54 -8.09
C THR A 345 22.81 19.07 -8.11
N TYR A 346 21.94 19.69 -7.31
CA TYR A 346 21.76 21.13 -7.33
C TYR A 346 22.84 21.83 -6.46
N PRO A 347 23.61 22.80 -6.99
CA PRO A 347 24.73 23.39 -6.25
C PRO A 347 24.31 24.31 -5.09
N HIS A 348 23.11 24.88 -5.14
CA HIS A 348 22.66 25.93 -4.21
C HIS A 348 21.57 25.43 -3.24
N THR A 349 21.69 24.19 -2.74
CA THR A 349 20.67 23.60 -1.85
C THR A 349 20.43 24.37 -0.56
N GLY A 350 21.40 25.17 -0.08
CA GLY A 350 21.20 26.05 1.09
C GLY A 350 20.13 27.14 0.90
N LEU A 351 19.72 27.40 -0.35
CA LEU A 351 18.61 28.32 -0.66
C LEU A 351 17.24 27.62 -0.72
N ILE A 352 17.18 26.30 -0.51
CA ILE A 352 15.96 25.53 -0.70
C ILE A 352 15.32 25.20 0.65
N ALA A 353 14.02 25.49 0.77
CA ALA A 353 13.17 24.99 1.84
C ALA A 353 12.03 24.17 1.25
N VAL A 354 11.89 22.92 1.70
CA VAL A 354 10.90 21.97 1.17
C VAL A 354 9.93 21.54 2.26
N LEU A 355 8.64 21.55 1.93
CA LEU A 355 7.57 20.93 2.71
C LEU A 355 7.02 19.73 1.93
N CYS A 356 7.23 18.52 2.45
CA CYS A 356 6.73 17.28 1.87
C CYS A 356 5.55 16.77 2.70
N ILE A 357 4.40 16.59 2.05
CA ILE A 357 3.15 16.22 2.71
C ILE A 357 2.68 14.86 2.20
N ASP A 358 2.45 13.91 3.10
CA ASP A 358 1.84 12.62 2.78
C ASP A 358 0.93 12.11 3.91
N ALA A 359 -0.12 11.39 3.55
CA ALA A 359 -0.99 10.73 4.50
C ALA A 359 -0.33 9.50 5.13
N ASP A 360 0.65 8.91 4.43
CA ASP A 360 1.38 7.74 4.86
C ASP A 360 2.61 8.08 5.71
N VAL A 361 2.49 7.86 7.03
CA VAL A 361 3.62 8.09 7.95
C VAL A 361 4.84 7.24 7.60
N GLN A 362 4.66 6.02 7.09
CA GLN A 362 5.78 5.16 6.75
C GLN A 362 6.49 5.62 5.49
N ALA A 363 5.81 6.33 4.58
CA ALA A 363 6.46 6.96 3.44
C ALA A 363 7.42 8.07 3.92
N LEU A 364 6.96 8.89 4.87
CA LEU A 364 7.75 9.96 5.46
C LEU A 364 8.94 9.42 6.28
N GLU A 365 8.72 8.39 7.10
CA GLU A 365 9.80 7.72 7.83
C GLU A 365 10.82 7.10 6.86
N TYR A 366 10.34 6.47 5.79
CA TYR A 366 11.20 5.89 4.76
C TYR A 366 12.03 6.97 4.07
N THR A 367 11.42 8.09 3.68
CA THR A 367 12.14 9.26 3.16
C THR A 367 13.23 9.69 4.14
N ASN A 368 12.90 9.89 5.41
CA ASN A 368 13.88 10.38 6.39
C ASN A 368 15.06 9.42 6.63
N ARG A 369 14.80 8.11 6.66
CA ARG A 369 15.81 7.09 6.99
C ARG A 369 16.64 6.63 5.80
N HIS A 370 16.08 6.59 4.60
CA HIS A 370 16.69 5.90 3.45
C HIS A 370 16.88 6.77 2.21
N VAL A 371 16.20 7.91 2.11
CA VAL A 371 16.26 8.78 0.92
C VAL A 371 16.96 10.10 1.24
N ASN A 372 16.60 10.74 2.36
CA ASN A 372 17.20 11.93 2.93
C ASN A 372 18.52 11.61 3.65
N VAL A 373 19.41 10.90 2.96
CA VAL A 373 20.74 10.50 3.47
C VAL A 373 21.86 10.98 2.55
N VAL A 374 21.49 11.72 1.49
CA VAL A 374 22.41 12.28 0.51
C VAL A 374 22.90 13.67 0.96
N PRO A 375 24.14 14.08 0.63
CA PRO A 375 24.64 15.39 1.04
C PRO A 375 23.84 16.55 0.41
N HIS A 376 23.24 17.41 1.24
CA HIS A 376 22.66 18.70 0.84
C HIS A 376 22.57 19.66 2.03
N SER A 377 22.26 20.93 1.78
CA SER A 377 22.03 21.96 2.81
C SER A 377 20.58 22.48 2.84
N ALA A 378 19.67 21.86 2.07
CA ALA A 378 18.26 22.23 2.05
C ALA A 378 17.56 21.93 3.39
N SER A 379 16.63 22.80 3.78
CA SER A 379 15.74 22.57 4.91
C SER A 379 14.54 21.74 4.46
N VAL A 380 14.48 20.46 4.84
CA VAL A 380 13.37 19.56 4.47
C VAL A 380 12.48 19.29 5.67
N ARG A 381 11.18 19.58 5.54
CA ARG A 381 10.16 19.27 6.54
C ARG A 381 9.19 18.22 6.00
N LEU A 382 9.05 17.13 6.74
CA LEU A 382 8.08 16.08 6.47
C LEU A 382 6.84 16.29 7.34
N MET A 383 5.66 16.24 6.74
CA MET A 383 4.39 16.47 7.43
C MET A 383 3.41 15.36 7.11
N ASN A 384 2.96 14.66 8.15
CA ASN A 384 1.90 13.67 8.02
C ASN A 384 0.55 14.37 7.95
N ASP A 385 -0.05 14.42 6.77
CA ASP A 385 -1.35 15.05 6.55
C ASP A 385 -2.04 14.52 5.28
N ASN A 386 -3.37 14.57 5.28
CA ASN A 386 -4.21 14.09 4.19
C ASN A 386 -4.52 15.25 3.22
N VAL A 387 -3.80 15.27 2.10
CA VAL A 387 -3.98 16.28 1.03
C VAL A 387 -5.42 16.34 0.52
N VAL A 388 -6.13 15.20 0.43
CA VAL A 388 -7.54 15.18 0.00
C VAL A 388 -8.45 15.89 0.99
N ARG A 389 -8.24 15.72 2.31
CA ARG A 389 -8.99 16.49 3.33
C ARG A 389 -8.71 17.98 3.25
N TRP A 390 -7.46 18.37 2.97
CA TRP A 390 -7.10 19.75 2.71
C TRP A 390 -7.82 20.29 1.46
N VAL A 391 -7.83 19.54 0.35
CA VAL A 391 -8.56 19.90 -0.88
C VAL A 391 -10.04 20.12 -0.61
N LEU A 392 -10.68 19.22 0.16
CA LEU A 392 -12.08 19.32 0.56
C LEU A 392 -12.38 20.42 1.59
N GLY A 393 -11.37 21.14 2.08
CA GLY A 393 -11.52 22.19 3.10
C GLY A 393 -11.92 21.69 4.49
N ARG A 394 -11.80 20.38 4.72
CA ARG A 394 -12.02 19.74 6.03
C ARG A 394 -10.84 19.92 6.99
N MET A 395 -9.75 20.49 6.48
CA MET A 395 -8.53 20.86 7.20
C MET A 395 -8.12 22.26 6.76
N ARG A 396 -7.71 23.10 7.70
CA ARG A 396 -7.19 24.45 7.42
C ARG A 396 -5.76 24.53 7.92
N HIS A 397 -4.82 24.26 7.02
CA HIS A 397 -3.41 24.59 7.21
C HIS A 397 -3.07 25.81 6.38
N ASN A 398 -2.38 26.77 6.99
CA ASN A 398 -1.73 27.85 6.27
C ASN A 398 -0.28 27.45 6.03
N PHE A 399 0.03 26.99 4.83
CA PHE A 399 1.38 26.60 4.44
C PHE A 399 2.28 27.80 4.12
N GLY A 400 1.71 29.01 4.12
CA GLY A 400 2.37 30.20 3.63
C GLY A 400 2.61 30.16 2.12
N PRO A 401 3.16 31.25 1.57
CA PRO A 401 3.46 31.33 0.15
C PRO A 401 4.56 30.36 -0.29
N GLN A 402 4.42 29.82 -1.50
CA GLN A 402 5.31 28.84 -2.13
C GLN A 402 5.79 29.35 -3.50
N ASP A 403 7.03 29.03 -3.86
CA ASP A 403 7.56 29.30 -5.21
C ASP A 403 7.20 28.18 -6.18
N ILE A 404 7.21 26.94 -5.67
CA ILE A 404 6.96 25.73 -6.45
C ILE A 404 6.02 24.84 -5.65
N ILE A 405 4.94 24.39 -6.27
CA ILE A 405 4.08 23.34 -5.74
C ILE A 405 4.04 22.21 -6.76
N TYR A 406 4.19 20.96 -6.34
CA TYR A 406 4.01 19.84 -7.25
C TYR A 406 3.34 18.63 -6.62
N SER A 407 2.73 17.80 -7.47
CA SER A 407 2.28 16.45 -7.12
C SER A 407 2.47 15.53 -8.32
N ALA A 408 3.08 14.37 -8.08
CA ALA A 408 3.54 13.49 -9.15
C ALA A 408 2.46 12.55 -9.70
N GLY A 409 1.50 12.13 -8.88
CA GLY A 409 0.48 11.12 -9.26
C GLY A 409 -0.84 11.20 -8.49
N LEU A 410 -1.06 12.24 -7.67
CA LEU A 410 -2.32 12.38 -6.94
C LEU A 410 -3.50 12.61 -7.89
N ALA A 411 -3.31 13.38 -8.96
CA ALA A 411 -4.37 13.73 -9.91
C ALA A 411 -4.95 12.51 -10.65
N ASP A 412 -4.18 11.42 -10.74
CA ASP A 412 -4.60 10.13 -11.31
C ASP A 412 -5.82 9.53 -10.58
N TYR A 413 -6.13 9.99 -9.38
CA TYR A 413 -7.22 9.49 -8.53
C TYR A 413 -8.32 10.52 -8.27
N LEU A 414 -8.11 11.78 -8.67
CA LEU A 414 -9.06 12.86 -8.41
C LEU A 414 -9.94 13.08 -9.62
N ASP A 415 -11.25 13.15 -9.43
CA ASP A 415 -12.16 13.61 -10.48
C ASP A 415 -11.88 15.07 -10.88
N ASP A 416 -12.44 15.52 -12.00
CA ASP A 416 -12.14 16.86 -12.55
C ASP A 416 -12.49 18.00 -11.57
N ARG A 417 -13.54 17.82 -10.75
CA ARG A 417 -13.98 18.82 -9.77
C ARG A 417 -12.99 18.91 -8.62
N MET A 418 -12.55 17.77 -8.09
CA MET A 418 -11.53 17.68 -7.04
C MET A 418 -10.18 18.17 -7.55
N CYS A 419 -9.80 17.84 -8.78
CA CYS A 419 -8.58 18.31 -9.42
C CYS A 419 -8.59 19.85 -9.57
N ALA A 420 -9.68 20.44 -10.08
CA ALA A 420 -9.84 21.89 -10.14
C ALA A 420 -9.77 22.56 -8.75
N THR A 421 -10.35 21.92 -7.72
CA THR A 421 -10.29 22.41 -6.34
C THR A 421 -8.87 22.40 -5.78
N LEU A 422 -8.11 21.34 -6.06
CA LEU A 422 -6.68 21.24 -5.73
C LEU A 422 -5.90 22.37 -6.41
N ILE A 423 -6.08 22.56 -7.72
CA ILE A 423 -5.41 23.60 -8.50
C ILE A 423 -5.69 24.99 -7.92
N ASN A 424 -6.95 25.30 -7.59
CA ASN A 424 -7.33 26.58 -6.98
C ASN A 424 -6.63 26.83 -5.63
N ARG A 425 -6.50 25.80 -4.80
CA ARG A 425 -5.80 25.91 -3.50
C ARG A 425 -4.30 26.09 -3.68
N CYS A 426 -3.70 25.36 -4.61
CA CYS A 426 -2.30 25.54 -4.97
C CYS A 426 -2.05 26.97 -5.48
N HIS A 427 -2.89 27.47 -6.40
CA HIS A 427 -2.82 28.84 -6.90
C HIS A 427 -2.87 29.89 -5.78
N ALA A 428 -3.75 29.69 -4.78
CA ALA A 428 -3.85 30.58 -3.63
C ALA A 428 -2.59 30.61 -2.76
N HIS A 429 -1.81 29.53 -2.74
CA HIS A 429 -0.56 29.42 -1.97
C HIS A 429 0.69 29.76 -2.80
N LEU A 430 0.59 29.94 -4.11
CA LEU A 430 1.75 30.34 -4.91
C LEU A 430 2.05 31.83 -4.78
N GLU A 431 3.33 32.17 -4.75
CA GLU A 431 3.80 33.53 -5.01
C GLU A 431 3.57 33.92 -6.47
N GLU A 432 3.64 35.22 -6.73
CA GLU A 432 3.68 35.72 -8.10
C GLU A 432 4.90 35.15 -8.86
N GLY A 433 4.67 34.68 -10.09
CA GLY A 433 5.66 33.94 -10.86
C GLY A 433 5.91 32.50 -10.37
N GLY A 434 5.15 32.04 -9.38
CA GLY A 434 5.28 30.70 -8.81
C GLY A 434 4.69 29.65 -9.73
N ALA A 435 5.20 28.42 -9.65
CA ALA A 435 4.82 27.35 -10.57
C ALA A 435 4.11 26.19 -9.86
N LEU A 436 3.04 25.70 -10.49
CA LEU A 436 2.39 24.44 -10.16
C LEU A 436 2.76 23.38 -11.20
N ILE A 437 3.19 22.19 -10.75
CA ILE A 437 3.35 20.99 -11.59
C ILE A 437 2.39 19.90 -11.12
N LEU A 438 1.48 19.43 -11.97
CA LEU A 438 0.62 18.28 -11.69
C LEU A 438 0.83 17.17 -12.72
N GLY A 439 1.22 15.98 -12.26
CA GLY A 439 1.32 14.77 -13.07
C GLY A 439 -0.02 14.05 -13.21
N ASN A 440 -0.32 13.55 -14.41
CA ASN A 440 -1.46 12.68 -14.70
C ASN A 440 -1.08 11.66 -15.79
N PHE A 441 -1.46 10.40 -15.65
CA PHE A 441 -1.35 9.39 -16.70
C PHE A 441 -2.19 9.77 -17.92
N GLY A 442 -1.57 9.71 -19.09
CA GLY A 442 -2.23 9.92 -20.38
C GLY A 442 -2.80 8.64 -20.97
N HIS A 443 -3.64 8.76 -22.02
CA HIS A 443 -4.27 7.60 -22.65
C HIS A 443 -3.31 6.65 -23.39
N LYS A 444 -2.05 7.05 -23.62
CA LYS A 444 -1.02 6.24 -24.29
C LYS A 444 -0.46 5.09 -23.42
N ASN A 445 -1.24 4.59 -22.47
CA ASN A 445 -0.85 3.50 -21.58
C ASN A 445 -1.28 2.14 -22.14
N HIS A 446 -0.34 1.43 -22.78
CA HIS A 446 -0.60 0.13 -23.39
C HIS A 446 -0.86 -1.00 -22.38
N ASN A 447 -0.74 -0.72 -21.08
CA ASN A 447 -1.07 -1.67 -20.01
C ASN A 447 -2.35 -1.31 -19.25
N LYS A 448 -3.13 -0.33 -19.72
CA LYS A 448 -4.36 0.12 -19.04
C LYS A 448 -5.34 -1.01 -18.70
N ALA A 449 -5.68 -1.88 -19.66
CA ALA A 449 -6.64 -2.97 -19.42
C ALA A 449 -6.12 -3.97 -18.37
N PHE A 450 -4.82 -4.29 -18.42
CA PHE A 450 -4.16 -5.12 -17.43
C PHE A 450 -4.21 -4.51 -16.03
N LEU A 451 -3.86 -3.22 -15.89
CA LEU A 451 -3.94 -2.51 -14.61
C LEU A 451 -5.37 -2.49 -14.08
N ASP A 452 -6.35 -2.10 -14.91
CA ASP A 452 -7.73 -1.90 -14.49
C ASP A 452 -8.45 -3.20 -14.12
N GLN A 453 -8.27 -4.24 -14.95
CA GLN A 453 -9.09 -5.46 -14.86
C GLN A 453 -8.40 -6.59 -14.11
N ILE A 454 -7.07 -6.70 -14.21
CA ILE A 454 -6.32 -7.77 -13.53
C ILE A 454 -5.80 -7.29 -12.18
N LEU A 455 -5.14 -6.13 -12.13
CA LEU A 455 -4.56 -5.61 -10.87
C LEU A 455 -5.54 -4.77 -10.05
N GLN A 456 -6.71 -4.45 -10.61
CA GLN A 456 -7.69 -3.55 -9.99
C GLN A 456 -7.04 -2.22 -9.58
N TRP A 457 -6.14 -1.72 -10.43
CA TRP A 457 -5.42 -0.45 -10.29
C TRP A 457 -5.99 0.55 -11.30
N ARG A 458 -7.13 1.13 -10.94
CA ARG A 458 -7.86 2.06 -11.80
C ARG A 458 -7.41 3.50 -11.61
N LEU A 459 -6.95 4.11 -12.71
CA LEU A 459 -6.53 5.51 -12.77
C LEU A 459 -7.43 6.31 -13.72
N ILE A 460 -7.62 7.59 -13.41
CA ILE A 460 -8.27 8.57 -14.29
C ILE A 460 -7.24 9.06 -15.29
N HIS A 461 -7.27 8.46 -16.48
CA HIS A 461 -6.41 8.85 -17.59
C HIS A 461 -6.98 10.10 -18.25
N ARG A 462 -6.12 11.05 -18.63
CA ARG A 462 -6.51 12.33 -19.23
C ARG A 462 -5.68 12.65 -20.45
N THR A 463 -6.29 13.23 -21.48
CA THR A 463 -5.58 13.83 -22.61
C THR A 463 -4.97 15.18 -22.23
N GLU A 464 -4.15 15.75 -23.12
CA GLU A 464 -3.68 17.12 -22.94
C GLU A 464 -4.85 18.13 -22.92
N GLU A 465 -5.85 17.89 -23.76
CA GLU A 465 -7.05 18.69 -23.89
C GLU A 465 -7.90 18.65 -22.60
N ASP A 466 -8.04 17.47 -22.00
CA ASP A 466 -8.74 17.33 -20.71
C ASP A 466 -8.05 18.14 -19.61
N LEU A 467 -6.72 18.03 -19.50
CA LEU A 467 -5.93 18.79 -18.53
C LEU A 467 -6.05 20.30 -18.77
N LYS A 468 -5.90 20.76 -20.02
CA LYS A 468 -6.10 22.17 -20.40
C LYS A 468 -7.53 22.63 -20.04
N GLY A 469 -8.54 21.79 -20.28
CA GLY A 469 -9.94 22.07 -19.96
C GLY A 469 -10.22 22.20 -18.46
N ILE A 470 -9.51 21.46 -17.60
CA ILE A 470 -9.58 21.61 -16.14
C ILE A 470 -8.92 22.93 -15.72
N PHE A 471 -7.69 23.20 -16.17
CA PHE A 471 -6.95 24.42 -15.83
C PHE A 471 -7.66 25.69 -16.31
N ALA A 472 -8.33 25.65 -17.46
CA ALA A 472 -9.13 26.76 -17.98
C ALA A 472 -10.25 27.23 -17.04
N LYS A 473 -10.70 26.38 -16.11
CA LYS A 473 -11.73 26.68 -15.10
C LYS A 473 -11.14 27.21 -13.78
N THR A 474 -9.83 27.43 -13.73
CA THR A 474 -9.08 27.88 -12.55
C THR A 474 -8.46 29.25 -12.82
N PRO A 475 -7.94 29.96 -11.79
CA PRO A 475 -7.26 31.24 -11.99
C PRO A 475 -6.05 31.21 -12.95
N PHE A 476 -5.47 30.03 -13.24
CA PHE A 476 -4.43 29.91 -14.26
C PHE A 476 -4.98 30.09 -15.70
N GLY A 477 -6.28 29.86 -15.92
CA GLY A 477 -6.91 29.95 -17.23
C GLY A 477 -6.21 29.07 -18.27
N ALA A 478 -5.93 29.64 -19.45
CA ALA A 478 -5.23 28.95 -20.53
C ALA A 478 -3.69 28.94 -20.36
N ASN A 479 -3.15 29.55 -19.30
CA ASN A 479 -1.71 29.65 -19.08
C ASN A 479 -1.14 28.38 -18.44
N VAL A 480 -1.19 27.28 -19.20
CA VAL A 480 -0.68 25.97 -18.79
C VAL A 480 0.05 25.30 -19.95
N ALA A 481 1.27 24.84 -19.70
CA ALA A 481 2.03 24.02 -20.62
C ALA A 481 1.84 22.54 -20.24
N ILE A 482 1.49 21.69 -21.20
CA ILE A 482 1.48 20.24 -21.01
C ILE A 482 2.77 19.67 -21.60
N LYS A 483 3.49 18.89 -20.80
CA LYS A 483 4.68 18.14 -21.23
C LYS A 483 4.50 16.67 -20.87
N ALA A 484 5.24 15.79 -21.52
CA ALA A 484 5.29 14.38 -21.14
C ALA A 484 6.69 14.00 -20.65
N GLU A 485 6.76 12.95 -19.84
CA GLU A 485 8.03 12.24 -19.60
C GLU A 485 8.51 11.52 -20.87
N GLU A 486 9.74 10.99 -20.85
CA GLU A 486 10.44 10.45 -22.02
C GLU A 486 9.67 9.35 -22.78
N ASN A 487 8.84 8.56 -22.10
CA ASN A 487 8.04 7.49 -22.71
C ASN A 487 6.69 8.01 -23.25
N GLY A 488 6.34 9.28 -23.01
CA GLY A 488 5.12 9.90 -23.54
C GLY A 488 3.82 9.44 -22.87
N VAL A 489 3.90 8.71 -21.76
CA VAL A 489 2.74 8.10 -21.08
C VAL A 489 2.26 8.97 -19.92
N ASN A 490 3.18 9.49 -19.10
CA ASN A 490 2.79 10.42 -18.03
C ASN A 490 2.85 11.87 -18.52
N LEU A 491 1.73 12.58 -18.42
CA LEU A 491 1.63 14.00 -18.73
C LEU A 491 1.85 14.84 -17.48
N PHE A 492 2.35 16.05 -17.64
CA PHE A 492 2.60 17.03 -16.60
C PHE A 492 2.07 18.39 -17.04
N ALA A 493 1.08 18.90 -16.32
CA ALA A 493 0.61 20.26 -16.46
C ALA A 493 1.49 21.20 -15.62
N ILE A 494 2.13 22.16 -16.29
CA ILE A 494 3.01 23.16 -15.68
C ILE A 494 2.37 24.53 -15.88
N ALA A 495 1.92 25.15 -14.81
CA ALA A 495 1.25 26.46 -14.85
C ALA A 495 1.98 27.47 -13.96
N VAL A 496 2.12 28.70 -14.44
CA VAL A 496 2.80 29.79 -13.72
C VAL A 496 1.77 30.83 -13.30
N LYS A 497 1.79 31.22 -12.03
CA LYS A 497 0.90 32.25 -11.49
C LYS A 497 1.31 33.62 -12.01
N THR A 498 0.41 34.24 -12.77
CA THR A 498 0.54 35.63 -13.23
C THR A 498 -0.09 36.60 -12.22
N LYS A 499 0.21 37.89 -12.34
CA LYS A 499 -0.42 38.96 -11.55
C LYS A 499 -1.94 38.97 -11.68
#